data_AF-A0ABD5YMH1-F1
#
_entry.id   AF-A0ABD5YMH1-F1
#
_cell.length_a   1.000
_cell.length_b   1.000
_cell.length_c   1.000
_cell.angle_alpha   90.00
_cell.angle_beta   90.00
_cell.angle_gamma   90.00
#
_symmetry.space_group_name_H-M   'P 1'
#
loop_
_entity.id
_entity.type
_entity.pdbx_description
1 polymer ?
#
loop_
_entity_poly.entity_id
_entity_poly.type
_entity_poly.pdbx_seq_one_letter_code
_entity_poly.pdbx_strand_id
1 'polypeptide(L)' 'MHESADTLFDIRDYGVTDDGEHYDTDAIQFALDDCAASGGTVYVSAGDYLSAALTVRDQTTLHVAAGATLRFVR' A
#
# COMPACT_ATOMS: atom_id res chain seq x y z
N MET A 1 6.03 26.45 6.88
CA MET A 1 6.15 24.99 6.96
C MET A 1 4.98 24.45 6.16
N HIS A 2 5.22 23.80 5.01
CA HIS A 2 4.12 23.22 4.23
C HIS A 2 3.74 21.89 4.88
N GLU A 3 2.76 21.93 5.78
CA GLU A 3 2.01 20.73 6.12
C GLU A 3 1.04 20.48 4.97
N SER A 4 1.57 19.93 3.87
CA SER A 4 0.71 19.24 2.93
C SER A 4 0.13 18.09 3.74
N ALA A 5 -1.18 18.12 4.00
CA ALA A 5 -1.89 16.96 4.52
C ALA A 5 -1.79 15.88 3.45
N ASP A 6 -0.67 15.15 3.45
CA ASP A 6 -0.41 14.07 2.53
C ASP A 6 -1.44 12.99 2.87
N THR A 7 -2.35 12.74 1.93
CA THR A 7 -3.43 11.79 2.13
C THR A 7 -2.79 10.42 2.35
N LEU A 8 -2.90 9.92 3.57
CA LEU A 8 -2.28 8.66 3.97
C LEU A 8 -3.29 7.52 3.77
N PHE A 9 -2.94 6.58 2.91
CA PHE A 9 -3.72 5.40 2.59
C PHE A 9 -3.07 4.18 3.25
N ASP A 10 -3.48 3.85 4.47
CA ASP A 10 -2.97 2.66 5.16
C ASP A 10 -3.59 1.40 4.56
N ILE A 11 -2.76 0.46 4.09
CA ILE A 11 -3.22 -0.79 3.49
C ILE A 11 -4.12 -1.63 4.40
N ARG A 12 -4.03 -1.48 5.72
CA ARG A 12 -4.89 -2.18 6.69
C ARG A 12 -6.33 -1.70 6.64
N ASP A 13 -6.58 -0.46 6.25
CA ASP A 13 -7.94 0.07 6.05
C ASP A 13 -8.62 -0.60 4.85
N TYR A 14 -7.82 -1.03 3.87
CA TYR A 14 -8.26 -1.75 2.69
C TYR A 14 -8.45 -3.26 2.91
N GLY A 15 -8.30 -3.74 4.15
CA GLY A 15 -8.51 -5.13 4.52
C GLY A 15 -7.31 -6.05 4.27
N VAL A 16 -6.10 -5.47 4.11
CA VAL A 16 -4.86 -6.24 4.02
C VAL A 16 -4.55 -6.88 5.37
N THR A 17 -4.26 -8.19 5.34
CA THR A 17 -3.91 -8.94 6.55
C THR A 17 -2.41 -9.25 6.55
N ASP A 18 -1.69 -8.94 7.62
CA ASP A 18 -0.25 -9.19 7.76
C ASP A 18 0.14 -10.66 7.97
N ASP A 19 -0.75 -11.58 7.59
CA ASP A 19 -0.63 -13.02 7.81
C ASP A 19 0.37 -13.68 6.84
N GLY A 20 0.63 -13.05 5.68
CA GLY A 20 1.57 -13.60 4.71
C GLY A 20 1.15 -14.96 4.15
N GLU A 21 -0.15 -15.27 4.15
CA GLU A 21 -0.76 -16.42 3.44
C GLU A 21 -1.85 -15.99 2.46
N HIS A 22 -2.52 -14.86 2.70
CA HIS A 22 -3.59 -14.35 1.85
C HIS A 22 -3.06 -13.45 0.71
N TYR A 23 -3.74 -13.49 -0.43
CA TYR A 23 -3.44 -12.60 -1.54
C TYR A 23 -4.02 -11.21 -1.27
N ASP A 24 -3.17 -10.31 -0.80
CA ASP A 24 -3.51 -8.90 -0.52
C ASP A 24 -3.43 -8.01 -1.77
N THR A 25 -3.20 -8.62 -2.94
CA THR A 25 -3.01 -7.91 -4.22
C THR A 25 -4.14 -6.94 -4.53
N ASP A 26 -5.40 -7.40 -4.45
CA ASP A 26 -6.56 -6.56 -4.77
C ASP A 26 -6.67 -5.37 -3.81
N ALA A 27 -6.46 -5.60 -2.52
CA ALA A 27 -6.55 -4.56 -1.50
C ALA A 27 -5.43 -3.51 -1.64
N ILE A 28 -4.18 -3.96 -1.84
CA ILE A 28 -3.04 -3.05 -2.06
C ILE A 28 -3.20 -2.29 -3.40
N GLN A 29 -3.68 -2.97 -4.44
CA GLN A 29 -3.91 -2.33 -5.74
C GLN A 29 -5.04 -1.30 -5.67
N PHE A 30 -6.08 -1.55 -4.86
CA PHE A 30 -7.15 -0.61 -4.63
C PHE A 30 -6.67 0.62 -3.84
N ALA A 31 -5.82 0.43 -2.82
CA ALA A 31 -5.17 1.54 -2.12
C ALA A 31 -4.33 2.42 -3.06
N LEU A 32 -3.58 1.80 -3.97
CA LEU A 32 -2.81 2.50 -4.99
C LEU A 32 -3.70 3.24 -6.00
N ASP A 33 -4.84 2.67 -6.40
CA ASP A 33 -5.79 3.30 -7.33
C ASP A 33 -6.47 4.53 -6.71
N ASP A 34 -6.92 4.41 -5.47
CA ASP A 34 -7.54 5.52 -4.71
C ASP A 34 -6.52 6.64 -4.44
N CYS A 35 -5.30 6.27 -4.08
CA CYS A 35 -4.19 7.20 -3.93
C CYS A 35 -3.79 7.86 -5.26
N ALA A 36 -3.92 7.18 -6.40
CA ALA A 36 -3.64 7.78 -7.71
C ALA A 36 -4.71 8.81 -8.11
N ALA A 37 -5.95 8.62 -7.68
CA ALA A 37 -7.05 9.56 -7.97
C ALA A 37 -6.97 10.86 -7.14
N SER A 38 -6.46 10.75 -5.92
CA SER A 38 -6.41 11.86 -4.94
C SER A 38 -5.02 12.49 -4.78
N GLY A 39 -3.97 11.72 -5.00
CA GLY A 39 -2.58 12.05 -4.66
C GLY A 39 -2.29 11.84 -3.17
N GLY A 40 -1.13 11.25 -2.86
CA GLY A 40 -0.71 11.03 -1.47
C GLY A 40 0.27 9.87 -1.29
N THR A 41 0.19 9.22 -0.12
CA THR A 41 1.09 8.12 0.27
C THR A 41 0.30 6.89 0.67
N VAL A 42 0.55 5.77 -0.02
CA VAL A 42 0.15 4.43 0.44
C VAL A 42 1.14 3.95 1.49
N TYR A 43 0.65 3.73 2.70
CA TYR A 43 1.45 3.29 3.84
C TYR A 43 1.33 1.79 4.05
N VAL A 44 2.46 1.09 3.89
CA VAL A 44 2.62 -0.33 4.18
C VAL A 44 3.25 -0.43 5.56
N SER A 45 2.43 -0.77 6.54
CA SER A 45 2.85 -0.96 7.94
C SER A 45 3.69 -2.24 8.10
N ALA A 46 4.34 -2.42 9.26
CA ALA A 46 5.14 -3.63 9.50
C ALA A 46 4.26 -4.90 9.47
N GLY A 47 4.73 -5.93 8.78
CA GLY A 47 3.97 -7.14 8.48
C GLY A 47 4.47 -7.86 7.22
N ASP A 48 3.98 -9.07 6.99
CA ASP A 48 4.26 -9.85 5.79
C ASP A 48 3.03 -9.86 4.87
N TYR A 49 3.20 -9.33 3.66
CA TYR A 49 2.09 -9.19 2.70
C TYR A 49 2.39 -9.97 1.44
N LEU A 50 1.44 -10.78 0.99
CA LEU A 50 1.55 -11.47 -0.29
C LEU A 50 0.83 -10.66 -1.37
N SER A 51 1.58 -10.28 -2.39
CA SER A 51 1.01 -9.61 -3.55
C SER A 51 1.52 -10.22 -4.85
N ALA A 52 0.70 -10.20 -5.90
CA ALA A 52 1.19 -10.32 -7.26
C ALA A 52 1.83 -9.00 -7.69
N ALA A 53 2.05 -8.83 -9.00
CA ALA A 53 2.55 -7.58 -9.56
C ALA A 53 1.61 -6.41 -9.23
N LEU A 54 2.13 -5.38 -8.59
CA LEU A 54 1.42 -4.15 -8.25
C LEU A 54 1.80 -3.05 -9.24
N THR A 55 0.80 -2.26 -9.65
CA THR A 55 1.01 -1.08 -10.51
C THR A 55 0.91 0.19 -9.67
N VAL A 56 2.04 0.86 -9.50
CA VAL A 56 2.10 2.21 -8.91
C VAL A 56 1.84 3.22 -10.02
N ARG A 57 0.91 4.15 -9.78
CA ARG A 57 0.54 5.20 -10.74
C ARG A 57 1.12 6.55 -10.35
N ASP A 58 0.85 7.56 -11.17
CA ASP A 58 1.28 8.93 -10.96
C ASP A 58 0.73 9.51 -9.66
N GLN A 59 1.48 10.45 -9.06
CA GLN A 59 1.11 11.15 -7.81
C GLN A 59 0.92 10.24 -6.59
N THR A 60 1.41 8.99 -6.66
CA THR A 60 1.39 8.03 -5.57
C THR A 60 2.79 7.85 -4.98
N THR A 61 2.89 7.94 -3.66
CA THR A 61 4.07 7.54 -2.91
C THR A 61 3.81 6.19 -2.26
N LEU A 62 4.63 5.17 -2.51
CA LEU A 62 4.57 3.92 -1.77
C LEU A 62 5.57 3.98 -0.61
N HIS A 63 5.06 4.08 0.61
CA HIS A 63 5.87 4.10 1.82
C HIS A 63 5.87 2.72 2.48
N VAL A 64 7.02 2.05 2.47
CA VAL A 64 7.22 0.76 3.12
C VAL A 64 7.91 0.98 4.45
N ALA A 65 7.18 0.79 5.54
CA ALA A 65 7.68 1.01 6.90
C ALA A 65 8.76 -0.02 7.26
N ALA A 66 9.58 0.31 8.26
CA ALA A 66 10.55 -0.63 8.80
C ALA A 66 9.83 -1.87 9.37
N GLY A 67 10.24 -3.07 8.92
CA GLY A 67 9.61 -4.33 9.30
C GLY A 67 8.44 -4.75 8.40
N ALA A 68 8.16 -4.02 7.32
CA ALA A 68 7.23 -4.43 6.28
C ALA A 68 7.94 -5.27 5.20
N THR A 69 7.33 -6.38 4.80
CA THR A 69 7.82 -7.26 3.74
C THR A 69 6.76 -7.43 2.66
N LEU A 70 7.05 -6.97 1.45
CA LEU A 70 6.22 -7.22 0.26
C LEU A 70 6.75 -8.46 -0.46
N ARG A 71 6.01 -9.56 -0.39
CA ARG A 71 6.36 -10.84 -1.02
C ARG A 71 5.64 -10.97 -2.36
N PHE A 72 6.39 -10.75 -3.44
CA PHE A 72 5.88 -10.91 -4.79
C PHE A 72 5.79 -12.39 -5.17
N VAL A 73 4.57 -12.87 -5.41
CA VAL A 73 4.30 -14.23 -5.89
C VAL A 73 3.84 -14.23 -7.35
N ARG A 74 4.15 -15.32 -8.05
CA ARG A 74 3.88 -15.54 -9.47
C ARG A 74 2.58 -16.30 -9.69
#